data_AF-A0AAU0RKD6-F1
#
_entry.id   AF-A0AAU0RKD6-F1
#
_cell.length_a   1.000
_cell.length_b   1.000
_cell.length_c   1.000
_cell.angle_alpha   90.00
_cell.angle_beta   90.00
_cell.angle_gamma   90.00
#
_symmetry.space_group_name_H-M   'P 1'
#
loop_
_entity.id
_entity.type
_entity.pdbx_description
1 polymer ?
#
loop_
_entity_poly.entity_id
_entity_poly.type
_entity_poly.pdbx_seq_one_letter_code
_entity_poly.pdbx_strand_id
1 'polypeptide(L)'
;MGGAYGNGLIAGLQRYISMLPIEIQRQIKITLAADFDPYQAEDFHANPDVKTQQFKHKNGWNIIGMGWLANGTEDGAEQVSVNKNDSSDHSIFSLFSDISKLAEGN
;
A
#
# COMPACT_ATOMS: atom_id res chain seq x y z
N MET A 1 9.12 9.31 0.34
CA MET A 1 8.12 9.08 1.39
C MET A 1 6.73 9.29 0.80
N GLY A 2 6.06 8.20 0.40
CA GLY A 2 4.64 8.24 0.02
C GLY A 2 3.79 8.15 1.28
N GLY A 3 2.77 9.00 1.43
CA GLY A 3 1.81 8.81 2.52
C GLY A 3 0.91 7.62 2.23
N ALA A 4 0.50 6.88 3.26
CA ALA A 4 -0.54 5.86 3.17
C ALA A 4 -1.91 6.51 2.98
N TYR A 5 -2.10 7.15 1.82
CA TYR A 5 -3.37 7.77 1.43
C TYR A 5 -4.37 6.76 0.86
N GLY A 6 -3.96 5.50 0.67
CA GLY A 6 -4.78 4.43 0.09
C GLY A 6 -6.07 4.20 0.87
N ASN A 7 -5.99 4.09 2.19
CA ASN A 7 -7.15 3.82 3.05
C ASN A 7 -8.18 4.96 3.04
N GLY A 8 -7.74 6.23 3.04
CA GLY A 8 -8.64 7.38 2.95
C GLY A 8 -9.36 7.48 1.60
N LEU A 9 -8.65 7.19 0.51
CA LEU A 9 -9.23 7.13 -0.83
C LEU A 9 -10.25 5.99 -0.95
N ILE A 10 -9.91 4.79 -0.46
CA ILE A 10 -10.80 3.63 -0.46
C ILE A 10 -12.07 3.93 0.35
N ALA A 11 -11.94 4.53 1.53
CA ALA A 11 -13.09 4.94 2.35
C ALA A 11 -13.99 5.94 1.59
N GLY A 12 -13.39 6.90 0.89
CA GLY A 12 -14.12 7.84 0.03
C GLY A 12 -14.86 7.15 -1.11
N LEU A 13 -14.21 6.18 -1.78
CA LEU A 13 -14.81 5.38 -2.85
C LEU A 13 -15.94 4.49 -2.35
N GLN A 14 -15.73 3.76 -1.25
CA GLN A 14 -16.77 2.94 -0.61
C GLN A 14 -17.98 3.81 -0.22
N ARG A 15 -17.73 4.99 0.34
CA ARG A 15 -18.80 5.96 0.65
C ARG A 15 -19.55 6.40 -0.60
N TYR A 16 -18.84 6.78 -1.67
CA TYR A 16 -19.47 7.16 -2.94
C TYR A 16 -20.30 6.01 -3.53
N ILE A 17 -19.75 4.80 -3.57
CA ILE A 17 -20.44 3.60 -4.07
C ILE A 17 -21.73 3.37 -3.28
N SER A 18 -21.71 3.53 -1.96
CA SER A 18 -22.90 3.36 -1.12
C SER A 18 -24.07 4.29 -1.46
N MET A 19 -23.81 5.41 -2.16
CA MET A 19 -24.82 6.37 -2.62
C MET A 19 -25.41 6.03 -4.00
N LEU A 20 -24.87 5.04 -4.72
CA LEU A 20 -25.34 4.64 -6.04
C LEU A 20 -26.53 3.67 -5.97
N PRO A 21 -27.31 3.47 -7.06
CA PRO A 21 -28.29 2.39 -7.15
C PRO A 21 -27.67 1.01 -6.87
N ILE A 22 -28.42 0.14 -6.19
CA ILE A 22 -27.92 -1.16 -5.71
C ILE A 22 -27.40 -2.06 -6.86
N GLU A 23 -27.96 -1.91 -8.06
CA GLU A 23 -27.56 -2.61 -9.26
C GLU A 23 -26.15 -2.20 -9.71
N ILE A 24 -25.78 -0.94 -9.51
CA ILE A 24 -24.45 -0.40 -9.84
C ILE A 24 -23.45 -0.76 -8.74
N GLN A 25 -23.87 -0.70 -7.47
CA GLN A 25 -23.01 -1.06 -6.33
C GLN A 25 -22.41 -2.47 -6.50
N ARG A 26 -23.23 -3.43 -6.91
CA ARG A 26 -22.83 -4.84 -7.11
C ARG A 26 -21.81 -5.05 -8.24
N GLN A 27 -21.67 -4.09 -9.15
CA GLN A 27 -20.76 -4.18 -10.28
C GLN A 27 -19.36 -3.64 -9.94
N ILE A 28 -19.23 -2.86 -8.89
CA ILE A 28 -17.97 -2.21 -8.52
C ILE A 28 -17.31 -3.03 -7.40
N LYS A 29 -16.10 -3.54 -7.67
CA LYS A 29 -15.28 -4.22 -6.67
C LYS A 29 -13.97 -3.47 -6.49
N ILE A 30 -13.62 -3.20 -5.24
CA ILE A 30 -12.29 -2.73 -4.85
C ILE A 30 -11.57 -3.97 -4.33
N THR A 31 -10.63 -4.49 -5.10
CA THR A 31 -10.01 -5.79 -4.81
C THR A 31 -8.61 -5.68 -4.24
N LEU A 32 -7.89 -4.59 -4.53
CA LEU A 32 -6.51 -4.40 -4.12
C LEU A 32 -6.23 -2.96 -3.68
N ALA A 33 -5.60 -2.82 -2.53
CA ALA A 33 -4.85 -1.65 -2.10
C ALA A 33 -3.37 -2.01 -2.11
N ALA A 34 -2.51 -1.18 -2.70
CA ALA A 34 -1.08 -1.42 -2.73
C ALA A 34 -0.34 -0.21 -2.13
N ASP A 35 0.29 -0.43 -0.99
CA ASP A 35 0.99 0.59 -0.23
C ASP A 35 2.50 0.44 -0.42
N PHE A 36 3.13 1.49 -0.93
CA PHE A 36 4.52 1.50 -1.34
C PHE A 36 5.34 2.41 -0.43
N ASP A 37 6.24 1.81 0.36
CA ASP A 37 7.09 2.50 1.34
C ASP A 37 6.32 3.54 2.20
N PRO A 38 5.22 3.11 2.88
CA PRO A 38 4.39 4.02 3.65
C PRO A 38 5.13 4.55 4.88
N TYR A 39 5.17 5.86 5.03
CA TYR A 39 5.70 6.52 6.23
C TYR A 39 4.84 6.19 7.45
N GLN A 40 5.45 5.77 8.57
CA GLN A 40 4.75 5.34 9.80
C GLN A 40 3.70 4.24 9.58
N ALA A 41 4.06 3.20 8.83
CA ALA A 41 3.12 2.14 8.48
C ALA A 41 2.46 1.45 9.68
N GLU A 42 3.12 1.45 10.83
CA GLU A 42 2.66 0.86 12.10
C GLU A 42 1.38 1.49 12.67
N ASP A 43 1.05 2.72 12.26
CA ASP A 43 -0.17 3.41 12.69
C ASP A 43 -1.38 3.07 11.80
N PHE A 44 -1.18 2.34 10.70
CA PHE A 44 -2.24 1.98 9.77
C PHE A 44 -2.74 0.55 9.97
N HIS A 45 -4.00 0.36 9.61
CA HIS A 45 -4.67 -0.93 9.60
C HIS A 45 -5.24 -1.14 8.20
N ALA A 46 -4.94 -2.29 7.61
CA ALA A 46 -5.49 -2.69 6.34
C ALA A 46 -7.02 -2.74 6.42
N ASN A 47 -7.68 -2.30 5.35
CA ASN A 47 -9.13 -2.43 5.24
C ASN A 47 -9.51 -3.92 5.17
N PRO A 48 -10.37 -4.45 6.07
CA PRO A 48 -10.67 -5.88 6.10
C PRO A 48 -11.42 -6.37 4.85
N ASP A 49 -12.08 -5.47 4.11
CA ASP A 49 -12.86 -5.80 2.92
C ASP A 49 -12.03 -5.73 1.62
N VAL A 50 -10.79 -5.24 1.69
CA VAL A 50 -9.92 -5.04 0.53
C VAL A 50 -8.58 -5.71 0.79
N LYS A 51 -8.08 -6.48 -0.17
CA LYS A 51 -6.73 -7.05 -0.04
C LYS A 51 -5.71 -5.91 -0.03
N THR A 52 -4.97 -5.74 1.06
CA THR A 52 -3.87 -4.77 1.14
C THR A 52 -2.53 -5.47 0.93
N GLN A 53 -1.71 -4.95 0.02
CA GLN A 53 -0.34 -5.39 -0.23
C GLN A 53 0.62 -4.27 0.14
N GLN A 54 1.55 -4.55 1.06
CA GLN A 54 2.58 -3.62 1.46
C GLN A 54 3.91 -3.97 0.77
N PHE A 55 4.47 -3.00 0.08
CA PHE A 55 5.78 -3.07 -0.56
C PHE A 55 6.77 -2.23 0.25
N LYS A 56 7.83 -2.88 0.74
CA LYS A 56 8.89 -2.25 1.55
C LYS A 56 10.26 -2.49 0.92
N HIS A 57 11.17 -1.56 1.16
CA HIS A 57 12.58 -1.75 0.83
C HIS A 57 13.24 -2.72 1.81
N LYS A 58 14.10 -3.59 1.29
CA LYS A 58 14.76 -4.65 2.07
C LYS A 58 15.77 -4.10 3.10
N ASN A 59 16.37 -2.95 2.80
CA ASN A 59 17.39 -2.35 3.65
C ASN A 59 16.81 -1.09 4.32
N GLY A 60 16.64 -1.14 5.64
CA GLY A 60 16.33 0.04 6.47
C GLY A 60 17.49 1.01 6.61
N TRP A 61 18.22 1.24 5.53
CA TRP A 61 19.40 2.09 5.48
C TRP A 61 19.06 3.37 4.72
N ASN A 62 18.59 4.35 5.48
CA ASN A 62 18.68 5.75 5.09
C ASN A 62 20.10 6.25 5.44
N ILE A 63 20.71 7.02 4.55
CA ILE A 63 22.03 7.69 4.66
C ILE A 63 22.19 8.48 5.98
N ILE A 64 21.09 8.74 6.70
CA ILE A 64 21.02 9.52 7.95
C ILE A 64 20.77 8.64 9.21
N GLY A 65 20.74 7.30 9.10
CA GLY A 65 20.59 6.40 10.25
C GLY A 65 19.17 6.27 10.84
N MET A 66 18.16 6.81 10.16
CA MET A 66 16.75 6.80 10.58
C MET A 66 15.86 5.82 9.80
N GLY A 67 16.43 4.85 9.07
CA GLY A 67 15.66 3.95 8.19
C GLY A 67 14.76 2.92 8.90
N TRP A 68 14.75 2.91 10.23
CA TRP A 68 13.78 2.17 11.05
C TRP A 68 12.41 2.87 11.12
N LEU A 69 12.36 4.21 11.01
CA LEU A 69 11.12 5.00 11.08
C LEU A 69 10.20 4.81 9.87
N ALA A 70 10.74 4.32 8.74
CA ALA A 70 10.00 4.13 7.49
C ALA A 70 9.69 2.66 7.17
N ASN A 71 10.05 1.72 8.06
CA ASN A 71 9.92 0.27 7.81
C ASN A 71 8.89 -0.43 8.71
N GLY A 72 7.91 0.33 9.20
CA GLY A 72 6.76 -0.21 9.91
C GLY A 72 6.03 -1.26 9.07
N THR A 73 5.34 -2.18 9.76
CA THR A 73 4.42 -3.12 9.10
C THR A 73 3.02 -2.61 9.31
N GLU A 74 2.25 -2.46 8.24
CA GLU A 74 0.81 -2.17 8.34
C GLU A 74 0.09 -3.41 8.83
N ASP A 75 -0.73 -3.26 9.87
CA ASP A 75 -1.46 -4.38 10.46
C ASP A 75 -2.50 -4.93 9.46
N GLY A 76 -2.54 -6.25 9.30
CA GLY A 76 -3.42 -6.92 8.34
C GLY A 76 -2.99 -6.89 6.87
N ALA A 77 -1.90 -6.19 6.50
CA ALA A 77 -1.41 -6.13 5.12
C ALA A 77 -0.52 -7.34 4.73
N GLU A 78 -0.70 -7.86 3.51
CA GLU A 78 0.19 -8.86 2.91
C GLU A 78 1.54 -8.24 2.55
N GLN A 79 2.63 -8.78 3.08
CA GLN A 79 3.98 -8.25 2.87
C GLN A 79 4.58 -8.77 1.56
N VAL A 80 4.55 -7.95 0.51
CA VAL A 80 5.14 -8.27 -0.80
C VAL A 80 6.60 -7.83 -0.78
N SER A 81 7.44 -8.65 -0.16
CA SER A 81 8.85 -8.34 0.11
C SER A 81 9.70 -8.32 -1.17
N VAL A 82 9.76 -7.20 -1.90
CA VAL A 82 10.72 -7.11 -3.01
C VAL A 82 11.23 -5.68 -3.25
N ASN A 83 12.45 -5.40 -2.81
CA ASN A 83 13.41 -4.70 -3.65
C ASN A 83 14.83 -4.99 -3.13
N LYS A 84 15.67 -5.60 -3.98
CA LYS A 84 17.09 -5.89 -3.71
C LYS A 84 18.03 -4.83 -4.34
N ASN A 85 17.50 -3.66 -4.69
CA ASN A 85 18.37 -2.57 -5.12
C ASN A 85 19.05 -1.95 -3.90
N ASP A 86 20.39 -1.97 -3.90
CA ASP A 86 21.26 -1.37 -2.89
C ASP A 86 21.19 0.17 -2.84
N SER A 87 20.25 0.79 -3.56
CA SER A 87 20.02 2.22 -3.48
C SER A 87 19.19 2.52 -2.23
N SER A 88 19.87 3.17 -1.28
CA SER A 88 19.38 3.70 0.00
C SER A 88 18.27 4.77 -0.12
N ASP A 89 17.72 4.98 -1.31
CA ASP A 89 16.84 6.09 -1.61
C ASP A 89 15.40 5.59 -1.62
N HIS A 90 14.65 5.98 -0.57
CA HIS A 90 13.21 5.77 -0.36
C HIS A 90 12.37 6.46 -1.45
N SER A 91 12.48 5.94 -2.67
CA SER A 91 11.88 6.46 -3.88
C SER A 91 10.79 5.51 -4.35
N ILE A 92 9.58 6.04 -4.55
CA ILE A 92 8.50 5.32 -5.23
C ILE A 92 8.95 4.82 -6.61
N PHE A 93 9.92 5.51 -7.23
CA PHE A 93 10.43 5.13 -8.54
C PHE A 93 11.15 3.78 -8.55
N SER A 94 11.78 3.37 -7.43
CA SER A 94 12.42 2.06 -7.37
C SER A 94 11.41 0.92 -7.31
N LEU A 95 10.16 1.21 -6.92
CA LEU A 95 9.06 0.24 -6.80
C LEU A 95 8.25 0.12 -8.09
N PHE A 96 8.53 0.92 -9.14
CA PHE A 96 7.86 0.78 -10.45
C PHE A 96 8.07 -0.60 -11.07
N SER A 97 9.22 -1.23 -10.87
CA SER A 97 9.48 -2.60 -11.32
C SER A 97 8.59 -3.63 -10.60
N ASP A 98 8.12 -3.31 -9.40
CA ASP A 98 7.26 -4.17 -8.58
C ASP A 98 5.78 -4.02 -8.92
N ILE A 99 5.38 -3.07 -9.78
CA ILE A 99 4.01 -2.99 -10.32
C ILE A 99 3.63 -4.31 -11.00
N SER A 100 4.58 -4.96 -11.68
CA SER A 100 4.38 -6.28 -12.30
C SER A 100 4.03 -7.41 -11.31
N LYS A 101 4.16 -7.17 -10.00
CA LYS A 101 3.88 -8.13 -8.93
C LYS A 101 2.59 -7.84 -8.19
N LEU A 102 1.89 -6.76 -8.56
CA LEU A 102 0.55 -6.48 -8.05
C LEU A 102 -0.35 -7.66 -8.36
N ALA A 103 -1.14 -8.10 -7.38
CA ALA A 103 -2.16 -9.09 -7.64
C ALA A 103 -3.16 -8.51 -8.65
N GLU A 104 -3.42 -9.22 -9.74
CA GLU A 104 -4.56 -8.90 -10.60
C GLU A 104 -5.85 -9.13 -9.80
N GLY A 105 -6.82 -8.21 -9.93
CA GLY A 105 -8.09 -8.33 -9.24
C GLY A 105 -8.87 -9.56 -9.74
N ASN A 106 -9.24 -10.46 -8.82
CA ASN A 106 -10.13 -11.59 -9.09
C ASN A 106 -11.62 -11.22 -9.02
#